data_AF-A0A966SWV6-F1
#
_entry.id   AF-A0A966SWV6-F1
#
_cell.length_a   1.000
_cell.length_b   1.000
_cell.length_c   1.000
_cell.angle_alpha   90.00
_cell.angle_beta   90.00
_cell.angle_gamma   90.00
#
_symmetry.space_group_name_H-M   'P 1'
#
loop_
_entity.id
_entity.type
_entity.pdbx_description
1 polymer ?
#
loop_
_entity_poly.entity_id
_entity_poly.type
_entity_poly.pdbx_seq_one_letter_code
_entity_poly.pdbx_strand_id
1 'polypeptide(L)'
;AWLKVCGSVAGQDAFNPVKGSIPARTDAGKTSDYDEYQKSAMKDWTTDKIVPSLVHGFAGKQSWVTDWQNAVNSFASKLDVKATQDELVKIAKDALG
;
A
#
# COMPACT_ATOMS: atom_id res chain seq x y z
N ALA A 1 4.12 -12.19 -23.32
CA ALA A 1 3.20 -13.20 -22.77
C ALA A 1 2.85 -12.91 -21.30
N TRP A 2 3.85 -12.78 -20.42
CA TRP A 2 3.67 -12.59 -18.97
C TRP A 2 2.70 -11.48 -18.54
N LEU A 3 2.90 -10.23 -18.99
CA LEU A 3 2.04 -9.10 -18.58
C LEU A 3 0.56 -9.31 -18.95
N LYS A 4 0.29 -10.01 -20.05
CA LYS A 4 -1.09 -10.37 -20.45
C LYS A 4 -1.73 -11.32 -19.45
N VAL A 5 -0.95 -12.25 -18.88
CA VAL A 5 -1.41 -13.16 -17.83
C VAL A 5 -1.69 -12.39 -16.54
N CYS A 6 -0.74 -11.56 -16.09
CA CYS A 6 -0.90 -10.74 -14.87
C CYS A 6 -2.14 -9.81 -14.93
N GLY A 7 -2.43 -9.26 -16.10
CA GLY A 7 -3.57 -8.37 -16.33
C GLY A 7 -4.89 -9.08 -16.70
N SER A 8 -4.94 -10.41 -16.70
CA SER A 8 -6.14 -11.18 -17.05
C SER A 8 -7.00 -11.48 -15.82
N VAL A 9 -8.32 -11.65 -16.02
CA VAL A 9 -9.23 -12.11 -14.96
C VAL A 9 -8.76 -13.45 -14.39
N ALA A 10 -8.51 -14.44 -15.26
CA ALA A 10 -8.06 -15.77 -14.83
C ALA A 10 -6.73 -15.72 -14.04
N GLY A 11 -5.77 -14.90 -14.46
CA GLY A 11 -4.50 -14.76 -13.74
C GLY A 11 -4.66 -14.10 -12.38
N GLN A 12 -5.52 -13.08 -12.28
CA GLN A 12 -5.77 -12.40 -11.01
C GLN A 12 -6.61 -13.26 -10.06
N ASP A 13 -7.64 -13.95 -10.54
CA ASP A 13 -8.48 -14.83 -9.72
C ASP A 13 -7.74 -16.10 -9.27
N ALA A 14 -6.72 -16.55 -10.01
CA ALA A 14 -5.85 -17.62 -9.53
C ALA A 14 -4.85 -17.15 -8.47
N PHE A 15 -4.34 -15.92 -8.57
CA PHE A 15 -3.24 -15.43 -7.72
C PHE A 15 -3.72 -14.78 -6.42
N ASN A 16 -4.72 -13.89 -6.50
CA ASN A 16 -5.12 -13.04 -5.38
C ASN A 16 -5.67 -13.81 -4.17
N PRO A 17 -6.49 -14.87 -4.33
CA PRO A 17 -6.94 -15.71 -3.21
C PRO A 17 -5.77 -16.20 -2.35
N VAL A 18 -4.74 -16.77 -2.97
CA VAL A 18 -3.55 -17.29 -2.27
C VAL A 18 -2.67 -16.17 -1.71
N LYS A 19 -2.59 -15.04 -2.42
CA LYS A 19 -1.76 -13.90 -2.01
C LYS A 19 -2.32 -13.12 -0.83
N GLY A 20 -3.62 -13.25 -0.56
CA GLY A 20 -4.37 -12.50 0.44
C GLY A 20 -4.74 -11.07 0.00
N SER A 21 -4.59 -10.74 -1.28
CA SER A 21 -4.98 -9.43 -1.85
C SER A 21 -6.32 -9.52 -2.59
N ILE A 22 -6.86 -8.38 -3.00
CA ILE A 22 -7.99 -8.30 -3.93
C ILE A 22 -7.46 -8.03 -5.36
N PRO A 23 -8.20 -8.40 -6.43
CA PRO A 23 -7.77 -8.14 -7.79
C PRO A 23 -7.75 -6.63 -8.09
N ALA A 24 -6.83 -6.23 -8.97
CA ALA A 24 -6.78 -4.85 -9.48
C ALA A 24 -7.86 -4.60 -10.54
N ARG A 25 -8.34 -5.65 -11.21
CA ARG A 25 -9.44 -5.58 -12.18
C ARG A 25 -10.79 -5.47 -11.48
N THR A 26 -11.67 -4.64 -12.03
CA THR A 26 -13.04 -4.44 -11.53
C THR A 26 -14.03 -5.52 -11.96
N ASP A 27 -13.66 -6.38 -12.92
CA ASP A 27 -14.50 -7.49 -13.42
C ASP A 27 -14.08 -8.89 -12.92
N ALA A 28 -13.01 -8.96 -12.12
CA ALA A 28 -12.52 -10.14 -11.40
C ALA A 28 -13.14 -10.23 -9.99
N GLY A 29 -12.70 -11.17 -9.14
CA GLY A 29 -13.12 -11.23 -7.73
C GLY A 29 -14.46 -11.94 -7.50
N LYS A 30 -14.95 -12.69 -8.51
CA LYS A 30 -16.28 -13.31 -8.50
C LYS A 30 -16.25 -14.81 -8.19
N THR A 31 -15.06 -15.39 -8.10
CA THR A 31 -14.91 -16.82 -7.78
C THR A 31 -15.21 -17.06 -6.30
N SER A 32 -15.55 -18.30 -5.96
CA SER A 32 -15.74 -18.73 -4.57
C SER A 32 -14.42 -18.88 -3.80
N ASP A 33 -13.27 -18.72 -4.47
CA ASP A 33 -11.95 -18.95 -3.88
C ASP A 33 -11.50 -17.81 -2.96
N TYR A 34 -12.10 -16.63 -3.08
CA TYR A 34 -11.86 -15.51 -2.17
C TYR A 34 -12.53 -15.77 -0.82
N ASP A 35 -11.78 -15.56 0.25
CA ASP A 35 -12.30 -15.73 1.61
C ASP A 35 -13.15 -14.53 2.07
N GLU A 36 -13.72 -14.63 3.28
CA GLU A 36 -14.56 -13.55 3.83
C GLU A 36 -13.79 -12.26 4.09
N TYR A 37 -12.49 -12.33 4.39
CA TYR A 37 -11.65 -11.14 4.53
C TYR A 37 -11.52 -10.41 3.19
N GLN A 38 -11.21 -11.13 2.11
CA GLN A 38 -11.04 -10.55 0.79
C GLN A 38 -12.36 -10.01 0.24
N LYS A 39 -13.50 -10.66 0.51
CA LYS A 39 -14.82 -10.12 0.19
C LYS A 39 -15.10 -8.81 0.93
N SER A 40 -14.76 -8.73 2.22
CA SER A 40 -14.83 -7.47 2.97
C SER A 40 -13.94 -6.40 2.35
N ALA A 41 -12.68 -6.73 2.06
CA ALA A 41 -11.73 -5.79 1.46
C ALA A 41 -12.17 -5.30 0.07
N MET A 42 -12.79 -6.16 -0.76
CA MET A 42 -13.37 -5.75 -2.04
C MET A 42 -14.54 -4.77 -1.86
N LYS A 43 -15.36 -4.96 -0.84
CA LYS A 43 -16.43 -4.02 -0.50
C LYS A 43 -15.84 -2.68 -0.06
N ASP A 44 -14.91 -2.70 0.90
CA ASP A 44 -14.28 -1.49 1.45
C ASP A 44 -13.59 -0.68 0.34
N TRP A 45 -12.95 -1.35 -0.63
CA TRP A 45 -12.34 -0.69 -1.80
C TRP A 45 -13.33 0.14 -2.64
N THR A 46 -14.60 -0.25 -2.66
CA THR A 46 -15.65 0.47 -3.41
C THR A 46 -16.35 1.56 -2.62
N THR A 47 -16.26 1.52 -1.29
CA THR A 47 -16.99 2.44 -0.39
C THR A 47 -16.10 3.51 0.21
N ASP A 48 -14.82 3.20 0.42
CA ASP A 48 -13.93 4.03 1.21
C ASP A 48 -13.15 5.03 0.37
N LYS A 49 -12.67 6.10 1.02
CA LYS A 49 -11.74 7.04 0.39
C LYS A 49 -10.35 6.38 0.29
N ILE A 50 -9.93 6.10 -0.93
CA ILE A 50 -8.60 5.54 -1.18
C ILE A 50 -7.51 6.59 -0.96
N VAL A 51 -6.53 6.23 -0.12
CA VAL A 51 -5.31 7.01 0.12
C VAL A 51 -4.08 6.17 -0.18
N PRO A 52 -3.02 6.75 -0.78
CA PRO A 52 -1.83 5.99 -1.14
C PRO A 52 -0.99 5.67 0.11
N SER A 53 -0.46 4.46 0.18
CA SER A 53 0.49 4.08 1.24
C SER A 53 1.87 4.67 0.98
N LEU A 54 2.45 5.32 2.00
CA LEU A 54 3.82 5.80 1.94
C LEU A 54 4.83 4.65 2.04
N VAL A 55 4.63 3.72 2.98
CA VAL A 55 5.53 2.59 3.23
C VAL A 55 5.60 1.62 2.04
N HIS A 56 4.51 1.50 1.28
CA HIS A 56 4.46 0.68 0.06
C HIS A 56 4.74 1.49 -1.22
N GLY A 57 5.31 2.70 -1.11
CA GLY A 57 5.84 3.46 -2.24
C GLY A 57 4.82 4.13 -3.15
N PHE A 58 3.54 4.20 -2.77
CA PHE A 58 2.50 4.84 -3.58
C PHE A 58 2.40 6.35 -3.32
N ALA A 59 2.68 6.81 -2.10
CA ALA A 59 2.45 8.20 -1.71
C ALA A 59 3.64 9.13 -1.96
N GLY A 60 4.81 8.60 -2.32
CA GLY A 60 6.04 9.39 -2.36
C GLY A 60 7.20 8.72 -3.09
N LYS A 61 8.18 9.52 -3.52
CA LYS A 61 9.42 9.02 -4.12
C LYS A 61 10.23 8.19 -3.10
N GLN A 62 10.93 7.16 -3.58
CA GLN A 62 11.63 6.21 -2.72
C GLN A 62 12.60 6.88 -1.73
N SER A 63 13.32 7.94 -2.15
CA SER A 63 14.25 8.63 -1.25
C SER A 63 13.55 9.26 -0.04
N TRP A 64 12.38 9.85 -0.26
CA TRP A 64 11.57 10.43 0.82
C TRP A 64 11.05 9.35 1.79
N VAL A 65 10.60 8.20 1.25
CA VAL A 65 10.15 7.06 2.06
C VAL A 65 11.27 6.53 2.96
N THR A 66 12.50 6.42 2.43
CA THR A 66 13.68 5.98 3.19
C THR A 66 13.97 6.93 4.36
N ASP A 67 13.98 8.25 4.12
CA ASP A 67 14.24 9.22 5.18
C ASP A 67 13.13 9.21 6.24
N TRP A 68 11.87 9.14 5.80
CA TRP A 68 10.71 8.99 6.68
C TRP A 68 10.85 7.76 7.59
N GLN A 69 11.25 6.62 7.03
CA GLN A 69 11.39 5.37 7.77
C GLN A 69 12.52 5.43 8.79
N ASN A 70 13.62 6.12 8.48
CA ASN A 70 14.70 6.39 9.43
C ASN A 70 14.22 7.24 10.62
N ALA A 71 13.42 8.28 10.38
CA ALA A 71 12.84 9.11 11.43
C ALA A 71 11.93 8.30 12.37
N VAL A 72 11.05 7.46 11.80
CA VAL A 72 10.15 6.57 12.58
C VAL A 72 10.92 5.52 13.38
N ASN A 73 11.98 4.93 12.81
CA ASN A 73 12.85 3.98 13.53
C ASN A 73 13.58 4.65 14.71
N SER A 74 14.05 5.90 14.52
CA SER A 74 14.64 6.70 15.60
C SER A 74 13.60 6.97 16.70
N PHE A 75 12.36 7.29 16.33
CA PHE A 75 11.27 7.47 17.29
C PHE A 75 11.00 6.20 18.10
N ALA A 76 10.93 5.03 17.48
CA ALA A 76 10.68 3.76 18.18
C ALA A 76 11.70 3.47 19.28
N SER A 77 12.92 3.99 19.16
CA SER A 77 13.97 3.84 20.17
C SER A 77 13.99 4.96 21.22
N LYS A 78 13.73 6.21 20.80
CA LYS A 78 13.92 7.40 21.65
C LYS A 78 12.63 7.92 22.28
N LEU A 79 11.49 7.62 21.68
CA LEU A 79 10.15 8.09 22.04
C LEU A 79 10.01 9.63 22.08
N ASP A 80 10.93 10.36 21.43
CA ASP A 80 10.88 11.82 21.36
C ASP A 80 9.93 12.27 20.24
N VAL A 81 8.71 12.61 20.63
CA VAL A 81 7.65 13.04 19.71
C VAL A 81 8.02 14.33 18.98
N LYS A 82 8.56 15.32 19.70
CA LYS A 82 8.84 16.64 19.12
C LYS A 82 9.95 16.55 18.09
N ALA A 83 11.07 15.91 18.43
CA ALA A 83 12.18 15.74 17.51
C ALA A 83 11.76 14.96 16.24
N THR A 84 10.89 13.96 16.41
CA THR A 84 10.37 13.19 15.27
C THR A 84 9.50 14.04 14.36
N GLN A 85 8.57 14.84 14.92
CA GLN A 85 7.72 15.72 14.13
C GLN A 85 8.54 16.78 13.36
N ASP A 86 9.51 17.40 14.03
CA ASP A 86 10.40 18.38 13.40
C ASP A 86 11.17 17.75 12.22
N GLU A 87 11.71 16.55 12.40
CA GLU A 87 12.43 15.81 11.37
C GLU A 87 11.52 15.40 10.20
N LEU A 88 10.29 14.94 10.48
CA LEU A 88 9.32 14.58 9.44
C LEU A 88 8.93 15.80 8.57
N VAL A 89 8.75 16.97 9.18
CA VAL A 89 8.48 18.22 8.44
C VAL A 89 9.67 18.61 7.58
N LYS A 90 10.89 18.50 8.10
CA LYS A 90 12.12 18.78 7.36
C LYS A 90 12.24 17.86 6.15
N ILE A 91 12.14 16.54 6.35
CA ILE A 91 12.23 15.53 5.31
C ILE A 91 11.17 15.72 4.21
N ALA A 92 9.95 16.12 4.58
CA ALA A 92 8.90 16.43 3.61
C ALA A 92 9.23 17.66 2.73
N LYS A 93 9.85 18.69 3.31
CA LYS A 93 10.33 19.86 2.55
C LYS A 93 11.48 19.48 1.61
N ASP A 94 12.49 18.79 2.12
CA ASP A 94 13.66 18.32 1.35
C ASP A 94 13.23 17.44 0.15
N ALA A 95 12.12 16.71 0.29
CA ALA A 95 11.57 15.90 -0.78
C ALA A 95 10.95 16.69 -1.94
N LEU A 96 10.53 17.94 -1.74
CA LEU A 96 9.86 18.77 -2.73
C LEU A 96 10.82 19.67 -3.53
N GLY A 97 12.07 19.82 -3.08
CA GLY A 97 13.05 20.79 -3.59
C GLY A 97 12.98 22.10 -2.84
#